data_AF-A0A2R4WKG1-F1
#
_entry.id   AF-A0A2R4WKG1-F1
#
_cell.length_a   1.000
_cell.length_b   1.000
_cell.length_c   1.000
_cell.angle_alpha   90.00
_cell.angle_beta   90.00
_cell.angle_gamma   90.00
#
_symmetry.space_group_name_H-M   'P 1'
#
loop_
_entity.id
_entity.type
_entity.pdbx_description
1 polymer ?
#
loop_
_entity_poly.entity_id
_entity_poly.type
_entity_poly.pdbx_seq_one_letter_code
_entity_poly.pdbx_strand_id
1 'polypeptide(L)' 'MLRLVALGIILSAAVTILVGVLRPPALRAQAEESYCRPPLKFAAGACVAQCPAGYEDRGRVCSFRSLSR' A
#
# COMPACT_ATOMS: atom_id res chain seq x y z
N MET A 1 -1.09 24.08 -36.33
CA MET A 1 -1.91 22.94 -35.85
C MET A 1 -1.03 21.83 -35.25
N LEU A 2 -0.19 21.14 -36.02
CA LEU A 2 0.61 19.99 -35.54
C LEU A 2 1.54 20.28 -34.35
N ARG A 3 2.17 21.46 -34.32
CA ARG A 3 3.05 21.88 -33.21
C ARG A 3 2.30 22.06 -31.87
N LEU A 4 1.06 22.53 -31.92
CA LEU A 4 0.22 22.72 -30.73
C LEU A 4 -0.23 21.36 -30.17
N VAL A 5 -0.54 20.41 -31.07
CA VAL A 5 -0.89 19.03 -30.69
C VAL A 5 0.30 18.34 -30.03
N ALA A 6 1.50 18.45 -30.61
CA ALA A 6 2.72 17.88 -30.03
C ALA A 6 3.04 18.46 -28.64
N LEU A 7 2.89 19.77 -28.46
CA LEU A 7 3.10 20.41 -27.16
C LEU A 7 2.13 19.87 -26.10
N GLY A 8 0.85 19.72 -26.44
CA GLY A 8 -0.18 19.20 -25.54
C GLY A 8 0.09 17.77 -25.06
N ILE A 9 0.62 16.91 -25.93
CA ILE A 9 0.99 15.53 -25.60
C ILE A 9 2.19 15.49 -24.64
N ILE A 10 3.20 16.33 -24.89
CA ILE A 10 4.40 16.39 -24.04
C ILE A 10 4.03 16.88 -22.64
N LEU A 11 3.19 17.91 -22.56
CA LEU A 11 2.70 18.46 -21.30
C LEU A 11 1.92 17.44 -20.48
N SER A 12 1.00 16.69 -21.10
CA SER A 12 0.21 15.68 -20.40
C SER A 12 1.07 14.52 -19.91
N ALA A 13 2.03 14.05 -20.72
CA ALA A 13 2.99 13.03 -20.32
C ALA A 13 3.88 13.48 -19.15
N ALA A 14 4.35 14.74 -19.15
CA ALA A 14 5.15 15.27 -18.06
C ALA A 14 4.35 15.31 -16.74
N VAL A 15 3.08 15.71 -16.80
CA VAL A 15 2.19 15.74 -15.63
C VAL A 15 1.93 14.34 -15.09
N THR A 16 1.66 13.35 -15.95
CA THR A 16 1.41 11.98 -15.49
C THR A 16 2.64 11.34 -14.84
N ILE A 17 3.83 11.56 -15.39
CA ILE A 17 5.09 11.10 -14.78
C ILE A 17 5.31 11.77 -13.44
N LEU A 18 5.11 13.09 -13.34
CA LEU A 18 5.28 13.84 -12.10
C LEU A 18 4.33 13.32 -10.99
N VAL A 19 3.07 13.05 -11.32
CA VAL A 19 2.11 12.45 -10.37
C VAL A 19 2.53 11.04 -9.96
N GLY A 20 3.09 10.25 -10.88
CA GLY A 20 3.63 8.92 -10.56
C GLY A 20 4.81 8.94 -9.58
N VAL A 21 5.70 9.93 -9.71
CA VAL A 21 6.85 10.13 -8.81
C VAL A 21 6.42 10.71 -7.46
N LEU A 22 5.45 11.63 -7.46
CA LEU A 22 4.97 12.27 -6.23
C LEU A 22 4.03 11.37 -5.41
N ARG A 23 3.47 10.33 -6.02
CA ARG A 23 2.71 9.31 -5.29
C ARG A 23 3.67 8.56 -4.37
N PRO A 24 3.51 8.65 -3.03
CA PRO A 24 4.27 7.79 -2.14
C PRO A 24 3.97 6.34 -2.53
N PRO A 25 4.98 5.46 -2.67
CA PRO A 25 4.73 4.06 -2.91
C PRO A 25 3.78 3.58 -1.80
N ALA A 26 2.62 3.05 -2.17
CA ALA A 26 1.65 2.51 -1.24
C ALA A 26 2.39 1.59 -0.27
N LEU A 27 2.46 2.03 0.98
CA LEU A 27 3.01 1.40 2.17
C LEU A 27 3.83 0.12 1.87
N ARG A 28 5.10 0.29 1.48
CA ARG A 28 6.07 -0.80 1.62
C ARG A 28 6.32 -1.01 3.11
N ALA A 29 5.36 -1.62 3.81
CA ALA A 29 5.58 -2.25 5.10
C ALA A 29 6.32 -3.59 4.90
N GLN A 30 7.43 -3.53 4.17
CA GLN A 30 8.50 -4.51 4.28
C GLN A 30 9.43 -4.00 5.38
N ALA A 31 8.94 -3.97 6.61
CA ALA A 31 9.76 -3.71 7.77
C ALA A 31 9.63 -4.95 8.65
N GLU A 32 10.49 -5.93 8.36
CA GLU A 32 10.81 -7.05 9.22
C GLU A 32 9.61 -7.96 9.54
N GLU A 33 9.62 -9.17 8.97
CA GLU A 33 8.56 -10.20 8.94
C GLU A 33 7.94 -10.61 10.30
N SER A 34 8.25 -9.93 11.40
CA SER A 34 7.68 -10.16 12.73
C SER A 34 7.60 -8.93 13.65
N TYR A 35 8.12 -7.76 13.26
CA TYR A 35 8.20 -6.59 14.16
C TYR A 35 7.50 -5.35 13.61
N CYS A 36 6.16 -5.36 13.69
CA CYS A 36 5.41 -4.12 13.50
C CYS A 36 5.71 -3.13 14.63
N ARG A 37 5.98 -1.87 14.29
CA ARG A 37 6.13 -0.78 15.25
C ARG A 37 4.85 -0.66 16.08
N PRO A 38 4.92 -0.73 17.42
CA PRO A 38 3.74 -0.46 18.27
C PRO A 38 3.12 0.89 17.91
N PRO A 39 1.77 1.01 17.79
CA PRO A 39 0.71 0.06 18.17
C PRO A 39 0.21 -0.86 17.04
N LEU A 40 0.94 -0.98 15.92
CA LEU A 40 0.49 -1.74 14.76
C LEU A 40 0.64 -3.27 14.98
N LYS A 41 -0.20 -4.03 14.28
CA LYS A 41 -0.30 -5.50 14.31
C LYS A 41 0.08 -6.09 12.96
N PHE A 42 0.71 -7.25 12.94
CA PHE A 42 1.07 -7.93 11.70
C PHE A 42 -0.09 -8.79 11.17
N ALA A 43 -0.54 -8.56 9.94
CA ALA A 43 -1.62 -9.31 9.29
C ALA A 43 -1.31 -9.46 7.80
N ALA A 44 -1.36 -10.69 7.26
CA ALA A 44 -1.26 -10.96 5.82
C ALA A 44 -0.03 -10.31 5.13
N GLY A 45 1.12 -10.25 5.80
CA GLY A 45 2.34 -9.64 5.25
C GLY A 45 2.40 -8.11 5.35
N ALA A 46 1.49 -7.48 6.10
CA ALA A 46 1.45 -6.03 6.30
C ALA A 46 1.24 -5.67 7.78
N CYS A 47 1.62 -4.44 8.15
CA CYS A 47 1.32 -3.88 9.48
C CYS A 47 0.02 -3.05 9.42
N VAL A 48 -0.96 -3.41 10.24
CA VAL A 48 -2.30 -2.81 10.30
C VAL A 48 -2.63 -2.31 11.70
N ALA A 49 -3.45 -1.27 11.83
CA ALA A 49 -3.88 -0.77 13.15
C ALA A 49 -4.90 -1.69 13.83
N GLN A 50 -5.74 -2.37 13.04
CA GLN A 50 -6.77 -3.30 13.50
C GLN A 50 -6.82 -4.53 12.59
N CYS A 51 -7.13 -5.70 13.14
CA CYS A 51 -7.20 -6.94 12.36
C CYS A 51 -8.35 -6.90 11.34
N PRO A 52 -8.10 -7.28 10.08
CA PRO A 52 -9.13 -7.32 9.05
C PRO A 52 -10.13 -8.47 9.27
N ALA A 53 -11.28 -8.41 8.60
CA ALA A 53 -12.31 -9.44 8.69
C ALA A 53 -11.74 -10.83 8.35
N GLY A 54 -12.14 -11.86 9.11
CA GLY A 54 -11.61 -13.21 8.97
C GLY A 54 -10.28 -13.46 9.69
N TYR A 55 -9.66 -12.42 10.28
CA TYR A 55 -8.50 -12.58 11.15
C TYR A 55 -8.90 -12.40 12.62
N GLU A 56 -8.34 -13.24 13.49
CA GLU A 56 -8.46 -13.16 14.93
C GLU A 56 -7.27 -12.39 15.52
N ASP A 57 -7.57 -11.46 16.42
CA ASP A 57 -6.59 -10.62 17.09
C ASP A 57 -5.88 -11.38 18.21
N ARG A 58 -4.57 -11.58 18.07
CA ARG A 58 -3.70 -12.24 19.06
C ARG A 58 -2.75 -11.24 19.72
N GLY A 59 -3.12 -9.96 19.77
CA GLY A 59 -2.30 -8.90 20.36
C GLY A 59 -1.44 -8.21 19.31
N ARG A 60 -0.21 -8.70 19.07
CA ARG A 60 0.73 -8.09 18.10
C ARG A 60 0.61 -8.62 16.67
N VAL A 61 -0.13 -9.71 16.50
CA VAL A 61 -0.36 -10.36 15.21
C VAL A 61 -1.84 -10.67 15.05
N CYS A 62 -2.30 -10.66 13.81
CA CYS A 62 -3.62 -11.09 13.41
C CYS A 62 -3.47 -12.46 12.73
N SER A 63 -4.08 -13.49 13.31
CA SER A 63 -4.03 -14.86 12.79
C SER A 63 -5.28 -15.12 11.95
N PHE A 64 -5.14 -15.69 10.76
CA PHE A 64 -6.30 -16.02 9.94
C PHE A 64 -7.15 -17.08 10.67
N ARG A 65 -8.42 -16.77 10.91
CA ARG A 65 -9.37 -17.72 11.50
C ARG A 65 -9.79 -18.67 10.38
N SER A 66 -9.10 -19.80 10.26
CA SER A 66 -9.50 -20.83 9.30
C SER A 66 -10.94 -21.24 9.58
N LEU A 67 -11.82 -21.10 8.60
CA LEU A 67 -13.19 -21.60 8.65
C LEU A 67 -13.24 -23.12 8.40
N SER A 68 -12.18 -23.85 8.74
CA SER A 68 -12.11 -25.31 8.61
C SER A 68 -13.06 -25.95 9.63
N ARG A 69 -14.28 -26.23 9.18
CA ARG A 69 -15.21 -27.15 9.81
C ARG A 69 -15.55 -28.24 8.81
#